data_AF-A0A8C2KKP7-F1
#
_entry.id   AF-A0A8C2KKP7-F1
#
_cell.length_a   1.000
_cell.length_b   1.000
_cell.length_c   1.000
_cell.angle_alpha   90.00
_cell.angle_beta   90.00
_cell.angle_gamma   90.00
#
_symmetry.space_group_name_H-M   'P 1'
#
loop_
_entity.id
_entity.type
_entity.pdbx_description
1 polymer ?
#
loop_
_entity_poly.entity_id
_entity_poly.type
_entity_poly.pdbx_seq_one_letter_code
_entity_poly.pdbx_strand_id
1 'polypeptide(L)'
;MNTFSFYNMLKSLIFFIIKFCAAQVLILHLNPAVSVLNSLTTKTEMTDVREQLLSIEQKYKLFKQQQFIFITALERSREHARDKTEPVSTVTQVQRYMNHHCSNSTDRRIFLLFLEIISDLEGILKHLESSLSSKNTSSEGLNTCREILNLNSNISQLRAHYPHNEINRLSCDEARNFYGGIVSVIPLSLDLLNNYSRGGAQRVTPTATETSQQTVAKNAEMVEGLDKDTSNKLSRYKKGAGGWHAGKPAWKPPGNTRR
;
A
#
# COMPACT_ATOMS: atom_id res chain seq x y z
N MET A 1 24.07 -50.39 -65.55
CA MET A 1 22.99 -49.47 -65.13
C MET A 1 23.09 -49.30 -63.62
N ASN A 2 23.57 -48.16 -63.10
CA ASN A 2 23.38 -47.75 -61.68
C ASN A 2 24.00 -46.38 -61.33
N THR A 3 24.67 -45.71 -62.26
CA THR A 3 25.19 -44.34 -62.07
C THR A 3 24.09 -43.29 -61.88
N PHE A 4 22.91 -43.51 -62.48
CA PHE A 4 21.77 -42.58 -62.39
C PHE A 4 21.11 -42.56 -61.00
N SER A 5 21.12 -43.68 -60.27
CA SER A 5 20.54 -43.77 -58.91
C SER A 5 21.41 -43.07 -57.87
N PHE A 6 22.74 -43.22 -57.98
CA PHE A 6 23.68 -42.61 -57.05
C PHE A 6 23.70 -41.08 -57.17
N TYR A 7 23.59 -40.56 -58.39
CA TYR A 7 23.57 -39.12 -58.66
C TYR A 7 22.32 -38.42 -58.09
N ASN A 8 21.16 -39.08 -58.16
CA ASN A 8 19.92 -38.57 -57.58
C ASN A 8 19.94 -38.61 -56.04
N MET A 9 20.53 -39.65 -55.45
CA MET A 9 20.69 -39.72 -53.99
C MET A 9 21.63 -38.62 -53.46
N LEU A 10 22.74 -38.37 -54.16
CA LEU A 10 23.69 -37.32 -53.81
C LEU A 10 23.07 -35.92 -53.94
N LYS A 11 22.29 -35.67 -55.00
CA LYS A 11 21.52 -34.42 -55.14
C LYS A 11 20.53 -34.20 -53.99
N SER A 12 19.81 -35.24 -53.57
CA SER A 12 18.86 -35.15 -52.46
C SER A 12 19.55 -34.86 -51.13
N LEU A 13 20.71 -35.48 -50.88
CA LEU A 13 21.49 -35.25 -49.66
C LEU A 13 22.07 -33.83 -49.62
N ILE A 14 22.62 -33.35 -50.73
CA ILE A 14 23.14 -31.97 -50.84
C ILE A 14 22.01 -30.96 -50.62
N PHE A 15 20.83 -31.19 -51.21
CA PHE A 15 19.69 -30.31 -51.03
C PHE A 15 19.19 -30.28 -49.57
N PHE A 16 19.25 -31.42 -48.89
CA PHE A 16 18.90 -31.52 -47.47
C PHE A 16 19.91 -30.78 -46.58
N ILE A 17 21.21 -30.94 -46.84
CA ILE A 17 22.28 -30.23 -46.11
C ILE A 17 22.18 -28.72 -46.32
N ILE A 18 21.92 -28.25 -47.55
CA ILE A 18 21.75 -26.82 -47.83
C ILE A 18 20.53 -26.26 -47.09
N LYS A 19 19.39 -26.97 -47.12
CA LYS A 19 18.19 -26.56 -46.35
C LYS A 19 18.44 -26.54 -44.85
N PHE A 20 19.14 -27.54 -44.31
CA PHE A 20 19.47 -27.62 -42.90
C PHE A 20 20.41 -26.49 -42.47
N CYS A 21 21.47 -26.23 -43.24
CA CYS A 21 22.37 -25.08 -43.02
C CYS A 21 21.63 -23.74 -43.12
N ALA A 22 20.76 -23.56 -44.13
CA ALA A 22 19.98 -22.33 -44.27
C ALA A 22 19.04 -22.11 -43.08
N ALA A 23 18.38 -23.16 -42.58
CA ALA A 23 17.54 -23.08 -41.39
C ALA A 23 18.36 -22.76 -40.12
N GLN A 24 19.52 -23.39 -39.94
CA GLN A 24 20.40 -23.13 -38.80
C GLN A 24 20.95 -21.70 -38.80
N VAL A 25 21.33 -21.18 -39.97
CA VAL A 25 21.78 -19.79 -40.16
C VAL A 25 20.63 -18.81 -39.90
N LEU A 26 19.41 -19.11 -40.36
CA LEU A 26 18.23 -18.28 -40.08
C LEU A 26 17.93 -18.23 -38.57
N ILE A 27 18.00 -19.37 -37.87
CA ILE A 27 17.81 -19.45 -36.41
C ILE A 27 18.87 -18.63 -35.68
N LEU A 28 20.14 -18.73 -36.07
CA LEU A 28 21.24 -17.97 -35.47
C LEU A 28 21.12 -16.45 -35.72
N HIS A 29 20.59 -16.03 -36.87
CA HIS A 29 20.40 -14.62 -37.19
C HIS A 29 19.16 -14.00 -36.55
N LEU A 30 18.09 -14.77 -36.36
CA LEU A 30 16.83 -14.28 -35.78
C LEU A 30 16.88 -14.16 -34.26
N ASN A 31 17.60 -15.05 -33.57
CA ASN A 31 17.65 -15.08 -32.10
C ASN A 31 18.17 -13.77 -31.44
N PRO A 32 19.27 -13.14 -31.92
CA PRO A 32 19.73 -11.87 -31.35
C PRO A 32 18.79 -10.70 -31.67
N ALA A 33 18.10 -10.70 -32.81
CA ALA A 33 17.13 -9.66 -33.14
C ALA A 33 15.87 -9.76 -32.27
N VAL A 34 15.39 -10.99 -32.03
CA VAL A 34 14.25 -11.27 -31.14
C VAL A 34 14.57 -10.91 -29.69
N SER A 35 15.77 -11.21 -29.21
CA SER A 35 16.17 -10.85 -27.84
C SER A 35 16.28 -9.33 -27.64
N VAL A 36 16.80 -8.60 -28.64
CA VAL A 36 16.87 -7.13 -28.62
C VAL A 36 15.46 -6.52 -28.65
N LEU A 37 14.57 -7.00 -29.53
CA LEU A 37 13.18 -6.56 -29.59
C LEU A 37 12.46 -6.79 -28.25
N ASN A 38 12.57 -7.99 -27.67
CA ASN A 38 11.99 -8.28 -26.35
C ASN A 38 12.57 -7.37 -25.25
N SER A 39 13.87 -7.05 -25.32
CA SER A 39 14.51 -6.14 -24.35
C SER A 39 14.04 -4.68 -24.48
N LEU A 40 13.70 -4.24 -25.69
CA LEU A 40 13.16 -2.90 -25.96
C LEU A 40 11.70 -2.81 -25.51
N THR A 41 10.88 -3.79 -25.88
CA THR A 41 9.47 -3.85 -25.47
C THR A 41 9.33 -3.88 -23.95
N THR A 42 10.13 -4.68 -23.25
CA THR A 42 10.09 -4.75 -21.78
C THR A 42 10.55 -3.47 -21.10
N LYS A 43 11.49 -2.71 -21.68
CA LYS A 43 11.88 -1.39 -21.16
C LYS A 43 10.74 -0.40 -21.27
N THR A 44 10.02 -0.39 -22.40
CA THR A 44 8.87 0.49 -22.62
C THR A 44 7.68 0.13 -21.73
N GLU A 45 7.40 -1.16 -21.52
CA GLU A 45 6.35 -1.62 -20.60
C GLU A 45 6.65 -1.20 -19.15
N MET A 46 7.89 -1.36 -18.69
CA MET A 46 8.27 -0.97 -17.33
C MET A 46 8.27 0.54 -17.12
N THR A 47 8.50 1.35 -18.16
CA THR A 47 8.33 2.81 -18.07
C THR A 47 6.87 3.22 -17.93
N ASP A 48 5.97 2.61 -18.70
CA ASP A 48 4.52 2.85 -18.61
C ASP A 48 3.97 2.49 -17.22
N VAL A 49 4.37 1.33 -16.69
CA VAL A 49 4.01 0.92 -15.31
C VAL A 49 4.46 1.95 -14.27
N ARG A 50 5.66 2.52 -14.43
CA ARG A 50 6.18 3.55 -13.50
C ARG A 50 5.38 4.84 -13.57
N GLU A 51 4.98 5.26 -14.77
CA GLU A 51 4.15 6.46 -14.96
C GLU A 51 2.76 6.28 -14.36
N GLN A 52 2.14 5.12 -14.58
CA GLN A 52 0.85 4.77 -13.95
C GLN A 52 0.98 4.77 -12.42
N LEU A 53 2.04 4.19 -11.88
CA LEU A 53 2.25 4.14 -10.43
C LEU A 53 2.44 5.54 -9.83
N LEU A 54 3.14 6.45 -10.52
CA LEU A 54 3.25 7.85 -10.11
C LEU A 54 1.89 8.57 -10.11
N SER A 55 1.02 8.29 -11.07
CA SER A 55 -0.35 8.83 -11.10
C SER A 55 -1.16 8.35 -9.89
N ILE A 56 -1.06 7.05 -9.55
CA ILE A 56 -1.73 6.48 -8.38
C ILE A 56 -1.17 7.11 -7.08
N GLU A 57 0.14 7.30 -6.96
CA GLU A 57 0.74 7.96 -5.80
C GLU A 57 0.19 9.38 -5.59
N GLN A 58 -0.06 10.12 -6.68
CA GLN A 58 -0.69 11.44 -6.60
C GLN A 58 -2.14 11.36 -6.10
N LYS A 59 -2.94 10.43 -6.62
CA LYS A 59 -4.31 10.18 -6.12
C LYS A 59 -4.28 9.76 -4.65
N TYR A 60 -3.35 8.90 -4.28
CA TYR A 60 -3.18 8.45 -2.91
C TYR A 60 -2.77 9.59 -1.96
N LYS A 61 -1.92 10.51 -2.40
CA LYS A 61 -1.57 11.71 -1.62
C LYS A 61 -2.81 12.55 -1.31
N LEU A 62 -3.71 12.73 -2.29
CA LEU A 62 -4.99 13.41 -2.09
C LEU A 62 -5.90 12.63 -1.13
N PHE A 63 -6.05 11.32 -1.34
CA PHE A 63 -6.83 10.45 -0.46
C PHE A 63 -6.34 10.51 0.99
N LYS A 64 -5.02 10.47 1.19
CA LYS A 64 -4.37 10.56 2.50
C LYS A 64 -4.70 11.87 3.23
N GLN A 65 -4.72 13.00 2.53
CA GLN A 65 -5.14 14.28 3.11
C GLN A 65 -6.63 14.26 3.55
N GLN A 66 -7.46 13.48 2.86
CA GLN A 66 -8.89 13.34 3.11
C GLN A 66 -9.24 12.10 3.95
N GLN A 67 -8.24 11.39 4.48
CA GLN A 67 -8.45 10.12 5.17
C GLN A 67 -9.39 10.22 6.36
N PHE A 68 -9.39 11.34 7.08
CA PHE A 68 -10.36 11.55 8.16
C PHE A 68 -11.81 11.55 7.66
N ILE A 69 -12.07 12.07 6.46
CA ILE A 69 -13.39 12.05 5.82
C ILE A 69 -13.77 10.60 5.50
N PHE A 70 -12.82 9.81 4.99
CA PHE A 70 -13.03 8.39 4.71
C PHE A 70 -13.41 7.61 5.98
N ILE A 71 -12.70 7.83 7.08
CA ILE A 71 -13.01 7.19 8.37
C ILE A 71 -14.39 7.60 8.89
N THR A 72 -14.71 8.90 8.87
CA THR A 72 -16.04 9.38 9.28
C THR A 72 -17.15 8.87 8.36
N ALA A 73 -16.89 8.69 7.06
CA ALA A 73 -17.82 8.08 6.11
C ALA A 73 -18.09 6.61 6.44
N LEU A 74 -17.03 5.84 6.78
CA LEU A 74 -17.15 4.45 7.23
C LEU A 74 -17.95 4.34 8.51
N GLU A 75 -17.65 5.17 9.52
CA GLU A 75 -18.36 5.18 10.80
C GLU A 75 -19.86 5.42 10.60
N ARG A 76 -20.22 6.45 9.83
CA ARG A 76 -21.62 6.74 9.50
C ARG A 76 -22.26 5.59 8.72
N SER A 77 -21.60 5.07 7.69
CA SER A 77 -22.20 4.00 6.87
C SER A 77 -22.41 2.72 7.66
N ARG A 78 -21.49 2.39 8.57
CA ARG A 78 -21.62 1.25 9.50
C ARG A 78 -22.77 1.43 10.48
N GLU A 79 -22.98 2.66 10.98
CA GLU A 79 -24.16 2.94 11.81
C GLU A 79 -25.46 2.67 11.06
N HIS A 80 -25.57 3.13 9.81
CA HIS A 80 -26.74 2.88 8.98
C HIS A 80 -26.91 1.39 8.64
N ALA A 81 -25.81 0.65 8.50
CA ALA A 81 -25.80 -0.79 8.27
C ALA A 81 -26.03 -1.63 9.54
N ARG A 82 -25.97 -1.00 10.73
CA ARG A 82 -25.96 -1.65 12.06
C ARG A 82 -24.80 -2.65 12.23
N ASP A 83 -23.65 -2.35 11.64
CA ASP A 83 -22.45 -3.19 11.65
C ASP A 83 -21.29 -2.50 12.38
N LYS A 84 -21.50 -2.20 13.67
CA LYS A 84 -20.52 -1.50 14.52
C LYS A 84 -19.59 -2.44 15.29
N THR A 85 -19.91 -3.72 15.38
CA THR A 85 -19.20 -4.67 16.25
C THR A 85 -17.96 -5.28 15.62
N GLU A 86 -17.89 -5.33 14.28
CA GLU A 86 -16.80 -5.97 13.56
C GLU A 86 -15.95 -4.96 12.76
N PRO A 87 -14.64 -5.19 12.61
CA PRO A 87 -13.77 -4.38 11.76
C PRO A 87 -14.23 -4.41 10.30
N VAL A 88 -13.94 -3.33 9.57
CA VAL A 88 -14.07 -3.33 8.12
C VAL A 88 -12.95 -4.17 7.56
N SER A 89 -13.31 -5.37 7.10
CA SER A 89 -12.40 -6.47 6.82
C SER A 89 -12.24 -6.75 5.34
N THR A 90 -13.01 -6.14 4.45
CA THR A 90 -12.93 -6.35 2.99
C THR A 90 -13.21 -5.06 2.20
N VAL A 91 -12.71 -4.97 0.97
CA VAL A 91 -13.05 -3.86 0.06
C VAL A 91 -14.50 -3.97 -0.41
N THR A 92 -15.00 -5.19 -0.61
CA THR A 92 -16.42 -5.45 -0.94
C THR A 92 -17.36 -4.87 0.11
N GLN A 93 -17.01 -4.91 1.40
CA GLN A 93 -17.80 -4.24 2.45
C GLN A 93 -17.87 -2.72 2.24
N VAL A 94 -16.76 -2.07 1.89
CA VAL A 94 -16.74 -0.62 1.59
C VAL A 94 -17.65 -0.30 0.41
N GLN A 95 -17.60 -1.12 -0.66
CA GLN A 95 -18.48 -0.96 -1.82
C GLN A 95 -19.96 -1.15 -1.43
N ARG A 96 -20.27 -2.14 -0.58
CA ARG A 96 -21.63 -2.35 -0.06
C ARG A 96 -22.12 -1.17 0.77
N TYR A 97 -21.28 -0.62 1.65
CA TYR A 97 -21.59 0.58 2.43
C TYR A 97 -21.89 1.77 1.53
N MET A 98 -21.06 2.02 0.52
CA MET A 98 -21.27 3.09 -0.44
C MET A 98 -22.61 2.94 -1.21
N ASN A 99 -22.94 1.71 -1.62
CA ASN A 99 -24.11 1.46 -2.47
C ASN A 99 -25.43 1.48 -1.70
N HIS A 100 -25.45 0.94 -0.47
CA HIS A 100 -26.69 0.68 0.25
C HIS A 100 -26.86 1.50 1.53
N HIS A 101 -25.78 2.05 2.08
CA HIS A 101 -25.77 2.68 3.42
C HIS A 101 -25.16 4.09 3.42
N CYS A 102 -24.95 4.68 2.23
CA CYS A 102 -24.34 5.99 2.06
C CYS A 102 -25.16 6.89 1.14
N SER A 103 -25.90 7.83 1.74
CA SER A 103 -26.69 8.86 1.03
C SER A 103 -25.97 10.20 0.88
N ASN A 104 -24.94 10.46 1.68
CA ASN A 104 -24.18 11.71 1.67
C ASN A 104 -23.23 11.78 0.46
N SER A 105 -23.28 12.85 -0.33
CA SER A 105 -22.46 13.00 -1.54
C SER A 105 -20.96 13.10 -1.26
N THR A 106 -20.57 13.76 -0.16
CA THR A 106 -19.15 13.85 0.27
C THR A 106 -18.61 12.47 0.62
N ASP A 107 -19.40 11.65 1.32
CA ASP A 107 -19.03 10.28 1.69
C ASP A 107 -18.91 9.38 0.46
N ARG A 108 -19.88 9.45 -0.45
CA ARG A 108 -19.81 8.73 -1.73
C ARG A 108 -18.56 9.12 -2.51
N ARG A 109 -18.21 10.40 -2.56
CA ARG A 109 -17.02 10.88 -3.27
C ARG A 109 -15.72 10.29 -2.70
N ILE A 110 -15.58 10.22 -1.38
CA ILE A 110 -14.36 9.65 -0.77
C ILE A 110 -14.30 8.13 -0.90
N PHE A 111 -15.45 7.43 -0.87
CA PHE A 111 -15.50 5.99 -1.20
C PHE A 111 -15.13 5.73 -2.66
N LEU A 112 -15.62 6.54 -3.59
CA LEU A 112 -15.25 6.45 -5.00
C LEU A 112 -13.76 6.65 -5.21
N LEU A 113 -13.15 7.68 -4.61
CA LEU A 113 -11.71 7.90 -4.70
C LEU A 113 -10.91 6.71 -4.16
N PHE A 114 -11.34 6.11 -3.04
CA PHE A 114 -10.71 4.91 -2.50
C PHE A 114 -10.81 3.73 -3.49
N LEU A 115 -12.01 3.42 -3.98
CA LEU A 115 -12.25 2.30 -4.89
C LEU A 115 -11.56 2.49 -6.24
N GLU A 116 -11.48 3.73 -6.73
CA GLU A 116 -10.74 4.09 -7.95
C GLU A 116 -9.25 3.76 -7.79
N ILE A 117 -8.63 4.15 -6.67
CA ILE A 117 -7.23 3.83 -6.39
C ILE A 117 -7.02 2.30 -6.32
N ILE A 118 -7.92 1.56 -5.66
CA ILE A 118 -7.83 0.09 -5.60
C ILE A 118 -7.91 -0.52 -7.01
N SER A 119 -8.85 -0.06 -7.84
CA SER A 119 -9.00 -0.51 -9.22
C SER A 119 -7.77 -0.22 -10.08
N ASP A 120 -7.17 0.96 -9.93
CA ASP A 120 -5.94 1.33 -10.65
C ASP A 120 -4.77 0.44 -10.23
N LEU A 121 -4.63 0.15 -8.93
CA LEU A 121 -3.61 -0.76 -8.39
C LEU A 121 -3.78 -2.19 -8.92
N GLU A 122 -5.02 -2.71 -8.97
CA GLU A 122 -5.31 -4.00 -9.59
C GLU A 122 -4.96 -4.01 -11.09
N GLY A 123 -5.19 -2.89 -11.79
CA GLY A 123 -4.81 -2.72 -13.19
C GLY A 123 -3.31 -2.87 -13.39
N ILE A 124 -2.50 -2.19 -12.57
CA ILE A 124 -1.04 -2.31 -12.61
C ILE A 124 -0.61 -3.75 -12.28
N LEU A 125 -1.20 -4.36 -11.25
CA LEU A 125 -0.87 -5.74 -10.86
C LEU A 125 -1.11 -6.71 -12.03
N LYS A 126 -2.26 -6.62 -12.71
CA LYS A 126 -2.58 -7.47 -13.88
C LYS A 126 -1.60 -7.23 -15.04
N HIS A 127 -1.19 -5.99 -15.26
CA HIS A 127 -0.20 -5.65 -16.29
C HIS A 127 1.15 -6.29 -15.99
N LEU A 128 1.60 -6.24 -14.72
CA LEU A 128 2.84 -6.86 -14.27
C LEU A 128 2.81 -8.38 -14.33
N GLU A 129 1.71 -9.01 -13.91
CA GLU A 129 1.52 -10.46 -13.97
C GLU A 129 1.53 -10.98 -15.42
N SER A 130 0.94 -10.22 -16.34
CA SER A 130 0.97 -10.54 -17.77
C SER A 130 2.40 -10.51 -18.34
N SER A 131 3.20 -9.50 -17.94
CA SER A 131 4.62 -9.41 -18.31
C SER A 131 5.46 -10.53 -17.67
N LEU A 132 5.06 -11.01 -16.49
CA LEU A 132 5.73 -12.10 -15.76
C LEU A 132 5.45 -13.48 -16.37
N SER A 133 4.21 -13.73 -16.80
CA SER A 133 3.84 -14.98 -17.48
C SER A 133 4.68 -15.23 -18.74
N SER A 134 5.16 -14.16 -19.39
CA SER A 134 6.10 -14.24 -20.52
C SER A 134 7.51 -14.70 -20.10
N LYS A 135 7.88 -14.53 -18.82
CA LYS A 135 9.23 -14.76 -18.28
C LYS A 135 9.38 -16.05 -17.46
N ASN A 136 8.31 -16.82 -17.23
CA ASN A 136 8.30 -18.07 -16.44
C ASN A 136 8.86 -17.92 -15.00
N THR A 137 8.78 -16.72 -14.41
CA THR A 137 9.24 -16.47 -13.05
C THR A 137 8.04 -16.25 -12.13
N SER A 138 8.10 -16.72 -10.89
CA SER A 138 7.08 -16.44 -9.87
C SER A 138 7.60 -15.36 -8.93
N SER A 139 6.75 -14.41 -8.53
CA SER A 139 7.11 -13.34 -7.60
C SER A 139 6.24 -13.43 -6.35
N GLU A 140 6.85 -13.73 -5.21
CA GLU A 140 6.19 -13.77 -3.90
C GLU A 140 5.53 -12.42 -3.57
N GLY A 141 6.22 -11.31 -3.80
CA GLY A 141 5.70 -9.96 -3.53
C GLY A 141 4.45 -9.60 -4.35
N LEU A 142 4.35 -10.06 -5.60
CA LEU A 142 3.14 -9.86 -6.41
C LEU A 142 1.98 -10.74 -5.94
N ASN A 143 2.25 -11.98 -5.51
CA ASN A 143 1.23 -12.85 -4.92
C ASN A 143 0.66 -12.24 -3.64
N THR A 144 1.50 -11.69 -2.76
CA THR A 144 1.04 -10.95 -1.59
C THR A 144 0.21 -9.72 -1.97
N CYS A 145 0.63 -8.97 -3.00
CA CYS A 145 -0.12 -7.82 -3.49
C CYS A 145 -1.50 -8.22 -4.02
N ARG A 146 -1.58 -9.34 -4.74
CA ARG A 146 -2.83 -9.93 -5.23
C ARG A 146 -3.79 -10.28 -4.08
N GLU A 147 -3.28 -10.88 -3.02
CA GLU A 147 -4.10 -11.22 -1.85
C GLU A 147 -4.63 -9.97 -1.15
N ILE A 148 -3.81 -8.92 -1.01
CA ILE A 148 -4.19 -7.65 -0.39
C ILE A 148 -5.25 -6.90 -1.23
N LEU A 149 -5.11 -6.89 -2.55
CA LEU A 149 -6.00 -6.16 -3.46
C LEU A 149 -7.30 -6.92 -3.75
N ASN A 150 -7.33 -8.25 -3.59
CA ASN A 150 -8.54 -9.04 -3.79
C ASN A 150 -9.67 -8.52 -2.89
N LEU A 151 -10.77 -8.10 -3.53
CA LEU A 151 -11.86 -7.38 -2.89
C LEU A 151 -12.51 -8.10 -1.72
N ASN A 152 -12.46 -9.44 -1.73
CA ASN A 152 -13.06 -10.31 -0.71
C ASN A 152 -12.07 -10.82 0.34
N SER A 153 -10.78 -10.53 0.20
CA SER A 153 -9.77 -10.96 1.16
C SER A 153 -9.96 -10.27 2.51
N ASN A 154 -9.76 -11.04 3.58
CA ASN A 154 -9.78 -10.48 4.92
C ASN A 154 -8.51 -9.66 5.17
N ILE A 155 -8.68 -8.34 5.25
CA ILE A 155 -7.62 -7.36 5.46
C ILE A 155 -7.63 -6.76 6.87
N SER A 156 -8.45 -7.28 7.78
CA SER A 156 -8.64 -6.71 9.14
C SER A 156 -7.34 -6.62 9.94
N GLN A 157 -6.39 -7.52 9.69
CA GLN A 157 -5.10 -7.59 10.37
C GLN A 157 -3.97 -6.80 9.67
N LEU A 158 -4.21 -6.24 8.47
CA LEU A 158 -3.17 -5.51 7.74
C LEU A 158 -2.79 -4.21 8.45
N ARG A 159 -1.50 -3.98 8.65
CA ARG A 159 -0.98 -2.75 9.27
C ARG A 159 0.22 -2.23 8.48
N ALA A 160 0.04 -1.11 7.80
CA ALA A 160 1.13 -0.41 7.15
C ALA A 160 2.04 0.27 8.20
N HIS A 161 3.35 0.12 8.04
CA HIS A 161 4.32 0.86 8.86
C HIS A 161 4.41 2.30 8.35
N TYR A 162 3.58 3.16 8.93
CA TYR A 162 3.54 4.57 8.57
C TYR A 162 4.38 5.38 9.56
N PRO A 163 5.20 6.38 9.15
CA PRO A 163 5.80 7.37 10.05
C PRO A 163 4.77 8.32 10.69
N HIS A 164 3.55 7.86 11.00
CA HIS A 164 2.38 8.66 11.33
C HIS A 164 1.63 8.17 12.57
N ASN A 165 2.35 7.81 13.64
CA ASN A 165 1.74 7.85 14.98
C ASN A 165 1.15 9.25 15.29
N GLU A 166 1.55 10.29 14.55
CA GLU A 166 1.16 11.69 14.77
C GLU A 166 0.07 12.23 13.82
N ILE A 167 0.00 11.77 12.56
CA ILE A 167 -0.93 12.36 11.56
C ILE A 167 -2.26 11.60 11.48
N ASN A 168 -2.33 10.41 12.07
CA ASN A 168 -3.53 9.59 12.00
C ASN A 168 -4.48 9.91 13.15
N ARG A 169 -5.63 10.52 12.83
CA ARG A 169 -6.81 10.58 13.71
C ARG A 169 -7.40 9.20 14.06
N LEU A 170 -6.71 8.09 13.75
CA LEU A 170 -6.89 6.79 14.42
C LEU A 170 -6.23 6.76 15.82
N SER A 171 -6.00 7.91 16.45
CA SER A 171 -5.43 8.01 17.80
C SER A 171 -6.28 7.32 18.86
N CYS A 172 -7.54 7.01 18.55
CA CYS A 172 -8.36 6.10 19.33
C CYS A 172 -8.10 4.65 18.88
N ASP A 173 -7.76 3.77 19.82
CA ASP A 173 -7.53 2.36 19.57
C ASP A 173 -8.69 1.72 18.80
N GLU A 174 -9.92 2.19 19.04
CA GLU A 174 -11.11 1.81 18.28
C GLU A 174 -10.91 2.01 16.77
N ALA A 175 -10.61 3.23 16.33
CA ALA A 175 -10.47 3.51 14.91
C ALA A 175 -9.28 2.73 14.29
N ARG A 176 -8.19 2.53 15.04
CA ARG A 176 -7.07 1.69 14.62
C ARG A 176 -7.46 0.22 14.44
N ASN A 177 -8.28 -0.32 15.33
CA ASN A 177 -8.71 -1.72 15.31
C ASN A 177 -9.79 -1.97 14.25
N PHE A 178 -10.75 -1.06 14.10
CA PHE A 178 -11.88 -1.21 13.18
C PHE A 178 -11.55 -0.83 11.73
N TYR A 179 -10.63 0.11 11.51
CA TYR A 179 -10.35 0.66 10.18
C TYR A 179 -8.88 0.58 9.75
N GLY A 180 -7.97 0.14 10.63
CA GLY A 180 -6.55 0.06 10.32
C GLY A 180 -6.25 -0.84 9.12
N GLY A 181 -7.01 -1.93 8.96
CA GLY A 181 -6.88 -2.86 7.84
C GLY A 181 -7.15 -2.18 6.50
N ILE A 182 -8.36 -1.64 6.33
CA ILE A 182 -8.80 -0.98 5.10
C ILE A 182 -7.93 0.23 4.73
N VAL A 183 -7.46 0.99 5.72
CA VAL A 183 -6.54 2.11 5.52
C VAL A 183 -5.16 1.67 5.05
N SER A 184 -4.73 0.46 5.41
CA SER A 184 -3.40 -0.07 5.09
C SER A 184 -3.30 -0.69 3.69
N VAL A 185 -4.42 -0.99 3.02
CA VAL A 185 -4.43 -1.65 1.70
C VAL A 185 -3.62 -0.87 0.67
N ILE A 186 -3.94 0.42 0.49
CA ILE A 186 -3.31 1.26 -0.53
C ILE A 186 -1.79 1.41 -0.30
N PRO A 187 -1.31 1.87 0.89
CA PRO A 187 0.13 2.04 1.08
C PRO A 187 0.92 0.74 0.96
N LEU A 188 0.41 -0.38 1.50
CA LEU A 188 1.10 -1.67 1.38
C LEU A 188 1.19 -2.13 -0.08
N SER A 189 0.10 -1.98 -0.85
CA SER A 189 0.08 -2.32 -2.27
C SER A 189 1.04 -1.45 -3.07
N LEU A 190 1.07 -0.13 -2.80
CA LEU A 190 2.01 0.79 -3.42
C LEU A 190 3.46 0.42 -3.12
N ASP A 191 3.79 0.06 -1.88
CA ASP A 191 5.14 -0.35 -1.50
C ASP A 191 5.58 -1.62 -2.24
N LEU A 192 4.70 -2.64 -2.30
CA LEU A 192 4.98 -3.89 -3.01
C LEU A 192 5.19 -3.66 -4.50
N LEU A 193 4.30 -2.90 -5.15
CA LEU A 193 4.39 -2.61 -6.58
C LEU A 193 5.60 -1.72 -6.91
N ASN A 194 5.93 -0.75 -6.07
CA ASN A 194 7.13 0.08 -6.22
C ASN A 194 8.41 -0.73 -6.11
N ASN A 195 8.50 -1.60 -5.10
CA ASN A 195 9.67 -2.47 -4.90
C ASN A 195 9.87 -3.41 -6.09
N TYR A 196 8.78 -3.96 -6.61
CA TYR A 196 8.81 -4.78 -7.82
C TYR A 196 9.27 -3.96 -9.04
N SER A 197 8.69 -2.78 -9.26
CA SER A 197 9.01 -1.90 -10.39
C SER A 197 10.49 -1.47 -10.41
N ARG A 198 11.10 -1.33 -9.23
CA ARG A 198 12.51 -0.95 -9.06
C ARG A 198 13.48 -2.15 -9.14
N GLY A 199 12.98 -3.39 -9.29
CA GLY A 199 13.82 -4.60 -9.35
C GLY A 199 14.41 -5.01 -8.00
N GLY A 200 13.77 -4.66 -6.89
CA GLY A 200 14.32 -4.82 -5.55
C GLY A 200 14.28 -6.25 -5.03
N ALA A 201 15.48 -6.83 -4.85
CA ALA A 201 15.72 -7.93 -3.92
C ALA A 201 15.32 -7.51 -2.49
N GLN A 202 14.49 -8.32 -1.84
CA GLN A 202 13.94 -7.97 -0.53
C GLN A 202 14.98 -8.14 0.59
N ARG A 203 15.16 -7.11 1.41
CA ARG A 203 15.56 -7.28 2.81
C ARG A 203 14.30 -7.07 3.64
N VAL A 204 13.57 -8.16 3.88
CA VAL A 204 12.56 -8.20 4.94
C VAL A 204 13.32 -8.45 6.24
N THR A 205 13.37 -7.47 7.13
CA THR A 205 13.67 -7.73 8.54
C THR A 205 12.38 -8.15 9.22
N PRO A 206 12.28 -9.39 9.74
CA PRO A 206 11.18 -9.79 10.60
C PRO A 206 11.43 -9.22 12.00
N THR A 207 10.56 -8.34 12.49
CA THR A 207 10.56 -7.93 13.89
C THR A 207 9.78 -8.96 14.70
N ALA A 208 10.51 -9.67 15.56
CA ALA A 208 9.95 -10.61 16.51
C ALA A 208 9.17 -9.92 17.64
N THR A 209 8.25 -10.71 18.17
CA THR A 209 7.27 -10.54 19.23
C THR A 209 7.83 -10.07 20.58
N GLU A 210 7.12 -9.12 21.19
CA GLU A 210 6.82 -8.90 22.63
C GLU A 210 7.87 -9.16 23.73
N THR A 211 8.06 -8.19 24.63
CA THR A 211 7.68 -8.27 26.06
C THR A 211 7.98 -6.94 26.77
N SER A 212 6.94 -6.23 27.21
CA SER A 212 7.07 -5.21 28.27
C SER A 212 6.83 -5.89 29.61
N GLN A 213 7.88 -5.99 30.43
CA GLN A 213 7.75 -6.18 31.87
C GLN A 213 8.50 -5.05 32.59
N GLN A 214 7.72 -4.36 33.39
CA GLN A 214 8.06 -3.27 34.30
C GLN A 214 8.68 -3.86 35.57
N THR A 215 9.80 -3.32 36.09
CA THR A 215 9.98 -2.94 37.52
C THR A 215 11.40 -2.48 37.89
N VAL A 216 11.45 -1.29 38.52
CA VAL A 216 12.27 -0.84 39.67
C VAL A 216 13.81 -0.85 39.57
N ALA A 217 14.41 0.35 39.58
CA ALA A 217 15.51 0.70 40.50
C ALA A 217 15.67 2.22 40.63
N LYS A 218 15.63 2.68 41.89
CA LYS A 218 16.15 3.97 42.35
C LYS A 218 17.64 4.06 42.04
N ASN A 219 18.17 5.26 41.79
CA ASN A 219 19.37 5.75 42.48
C ASN A 219 19.43 7.28 42.38
N ALA A 220 19.67 7.89 43.54
CA ALA A 220 20.05 9.27 43.70
C ALA A 220 21.56 9.38 43.46
N GLU A 221 22.01 10.40 42.75
CA GLU A 221 23.36 10.91 42.92
C GLU A 221 23.40 12.41 42.64
N MET A 222 24.17 13.06 43.50
CA MET A 222 24.28 14.47 43.80
C MET A 222 25.55 14.99 43.14
N VAL A 223 25.49 16.05 42.33
CA VAL A 223 26.64 16.92 42.07
C VAL A 223 26.18 18.37 41.92
N GLU A 224 26.89 19.21 42.67
CA GLU A 224 26.76 20.63 42.95
C GLU A 224 27.60 21.45 41.94
N GLY A 225 27.23 22.71 41.65
CA GLY A 225 28.22 23.71 41.21
C GLY A 225 27.81 24.76 40.16
N LEU A 226 27.57 25.98 40.67
CA LEU A 226 27.99 27.31 40.18
C LEU A 226 27.44 27.98 38.90
N ASP A 227 26.67 29.05 39.17
CA ASP A 227 26.79 30.46 38.71
C ASP A 227 26.97 30.82 37.22
N LYS A 228 25.99 31.57 36.67
CA LYS A 228 26.10 33.04 36.45
C LYS A 228 24.87 33.67 35.78
N ASP A 229 24.47 34.79 36.38
CA ASP A 229 23.75 35.97 35.88
C ASP A 229 23.51 36.13 34.36
N THR A 230 22.32 36.58 33.94
CA THR A 230 21.94 38.01 33.83
C THR A 230 20.73 38.21 32.90
N SER A 231 19.76 39.01 33.38
CA SER A 231 18.94 39.99 32.64
C SER A 231 17.81 39.60 31.69
N ASN A 232 16.64 40.16 32.04
CA ASN A 232 15.68 40.87 31.19
C ASN A 232 14.85 40.01 30.21
N LYS A 233 13.52 40.16 30.08
CA LYS A 233 12.69 41.34 30.27
C LYS A 233 11.23 40.89 30.39
N LEU A 234 10.53 41.43 31.39
CA LEU A 234 9.09 41.36 31.54
C LEU A 234 8.43 42.08 30.34
N SER A 235 7.54 41.42 29.62
CA SER A 235 6.54 42.12 28.79
C SER A 235 5.18 41.46 28.99
N ARG A 236 4.34 42.23 29.69
CA ARG A 236 2.97 41.98 30.10
C ARG A 236 2.07 42.35 28.92
N TYR A 237 1.32 41.39 28.38
CA TYR A 237 0.12 41.69 27.59
C TYR A 237 -1.11 41.06 28.25
N LYS A 238 -2.11 41.91 28.47
CA LYS A 238 -3.32 41.64 29.25
C LYS A 238 -4.39 40.95 28.40
N LYS A 239 -5.09 40.01 29.06
CA LYS A 239 -6.50 39.62 28.93
C LYS A 239 -7.36 40.53 28.04
N GLY A 240 -7.89 39.96 26.97
CA GLY A 240 -9.14 40.37 26.32
C GLY A 240 -10.19 39.29 26.57
N ALA A 241 -11.32 39.68 27.16
CA ALA A 241 -12.44 38.81 27.49
C ALA A 241 -13.50 38.84 26.39
N GLY A 242 -14.03 37.65 26.08
CA GLY A 242 -15.24 37.42 25.28
C GLY A 242 -15.33 35.89 25.08
N GLY A 243 -16.23 35.14 25.69
CA GLY A 243 -17.62 35.43 26.01
C GLY A 243 -18.51 34.53 25.14
N TRP A 244 -18.37 33.20 25.25
CA TRP A 244 -19.26 32.23 24.63
C TRP A 244 -19.86 31.33 25.71
N HIS A 245 -21.15 31.49 25.93
CA HIS A 245 -21.99 30.61 26.73
C HIS A 245 -22.19 29.28 26.01
N ALA A 246 -22.02 28.16 26.72
CA ALA A 246 -22.96 27.03 26.79
C ALA A 246 -22.30 25.76 27.37
N GLY A 247 -22.98 25.10 28.29
CA GLY A 247 -22.79 23.67 28.58
C GLY A 247 -21.90 23.33 29.78
N LYS A 248 -22.52 22.74 30.81
CA LYS A 248 -21.96 22.28 32.10
C LYS A 248 -20.75 21.33 31.95
N PRO A 249 -19.98 21.13 33.05
CA PRO A 249 -19.64 19.78 33.47
C PRO A 249 -20.45 19.37 34.71
N ALA A 250 -21.16 18.25 34.59
CA ALA A 250 -21.71 17.51 35.72
C ALA A 250 -20.57 16.86 36.52
N TRP A 251 -20.89 16.49 37.77
CA TRP A 251 -20.13 15.69 38.74
C TRP A 251 -19.36 16.48 39.83
N LYS A 252 -20.03 16.63 40.99
CA LYS A 252 -19.41 16.76 42.32
C LYS A 252 -19.73 15.48 43.12
N PRO A 253 -18.78 14.85 43.82
CA PRO A 253 -19.09 13.76 44.76
C PRO A 253 -19.70 14.30 46.07
N PRO A 254 -20.58 13.54 46.75
CA PRO A 254 -21.30 14.01 47.94
C PRO A 254 -20.42 14.05 49.20
N GLY A 255 -20.89 14.85 50.17
CA GLY A 255 -20.13 15.44 51.26
C GLY A 255 -19.69 14.52 52.40
N ASN A 256 -18.78 15.05 53.21
CA ASN A 256 -18.39 14.50 54.51
C ASN A 256 -18.73 15.54 55.59
N THR A 257 -19.90 15.40 56.20
CA THR A 257 -20.24 16.08 57.47
C THR A 257 -19.66 15.24 58.61
N ARG A 258 -18.66 15.79 59.32
CA ARG A 258 -18.32 15.31 60.66
C ARG A 258 -18.75 16.36 61.68
N ARG A 259 -19.38 15.83 62.73
CA ARG A 259 -19.79 16.48 63.98
C ARG A 259 -18.64 17.18 64.67
#